data_AF-A0A016RWG6-F1
#
_entry.id   AF-A0A016RWG6-F1
#
_cell.length_a   1.000
_cell.length_b   1.000
_cell.length_c   1.000
_cell.angle_alpha   90.00
_cell.angle_beta   90.00
_cell.angle_gamma   90.00
#
_symmetry.space_group_name_H-M   'P 1'
#
loop_
_entity.id
_entity.type
_entity.pdbx_description
1 polymer ?
#
loop_
_entity_poly.entity_id
_entity_poly.type
_entity_poly.pdbx_seq_one_letter_code
_entity_poly.pdbx_strand_id
1 'polypeptide(L)'
;MFDRSLTSPDLREAMDELDNVCLDAADQQTMQLTTLNFRMERLERDDRALTSNTDLLVERSAPKSNCVFCSVEDNRDNHFSGCCSPFSDPVARTAQAMVLRLCLKCLKPEHRAEDCRMGCGDCGRDHNQLLCSSKPRPQAAAKRPRT
;
A
#
# COMPACT_ATOMS: atom_id res chain seq x y z
N MET A 1 -43.91 -6.56 72.88
CA MET A 1 -43.14 -5.95 71.77
C MET A 1 -41.75 -5.74 72.32
N PHE A 2 -40.77 -6.58 71.92
CA PHE A 2 -39.40 -6.45 72.43
C PHE A 2 -38.67 -5.42 71.57
N ASP A 3 -38.30 -4.30 72.19
CA ASP A 3 -37.32 -3.37 71.65
C ASP A 3 -35.98 -4.10 71.50
N ARG A 4 -35.62 -4.42 70.25
CA ARG A 4 -34.27 -4.84 69.91
C ARG A 4 -33.40 -3.58 69.90
N SER A 5 -32.86 -3.22 71.05
CA SER A 5 -31.77 -2.24 71.10
C SER A 5 -30.58 -2.82 70.35
N LEU A 6 -30.27 -2.27 69.17
CA LEU A 6 -29.08 -2.59 68.39
C LEU A 6 -27.85 -2.41 69.28
N THR A 7 -27.03 -3.45 69.42
CA THR A 7 -25.82 -3.36 70.22
C THR A 7 -24.68 -2.82 69.36
N SER A 8 -23.73 -2.11 69.98
CA SER A 8 -22.52 -1.57 69.32
C SER A 8 -21.74 -2.63 68.49
N PRO A 9 -21.65 -3.90 68.92
CA PRO A 9 -21.11 -5.00 68.11
C PRO A 9 -21.87 -5.29 66.81
N ASP A 10 -23.21 -5.36 66.85
CA ASP A 10 -24.04 -5.69 65.67
C ASP A 10 -23.91 -4.63 64.58
N LEU A 11 -23.79 -3.35 64.98
CA LEU A 11 -23.56 -2.24 64.05
C LEU A 11 -22.17 -2.29 63.41
N ARG A 12 -21.14 -2.72 64.15
CA ARG A 12 -19.77 -2.88 63.60
C ARG A 12 -19.71 -4.03 62.60
N GLU A 13 -20.33 -5.16 62.91
CA GLU A 13 -20.38 -6.32 62.00
C GLU A 13 -21.09 -5.96 60.68
N ALA A 14 -22.23 -5.27 60.76
CA ALA A 14 -22.93 -4.79 59.56
C ALA A 14 -22.11 -3.78 58.73
N MET A 15 -21.31 -2.93 59.38
CA MET A 15 -20.38 -2.02 58.68
C MET A 15 -19.23 -2.78 58.01
N ASP A 16 -18.64 -3.76 58.68
CA ASP A 16 -17.57 -4.59 58.12
C ASP A 16 -18.09 -5.43 56.93
N GLU A 17 -19.32 -5.95 56.98
CA GLU A 17 -19.95 -6.63 55.85
C GLU A 17 -20.16 -5.71 54.64
N LEU A 18 -20.62 -4.48 54.88
CA LEU A 18 -20.77 -3.47 53.82
C LEU A 18 -19.42 -3.10 53.20
N ASP A 19 -18.39 -2.91 54.02
CA ASP A 19 -17.03 -2.60 53.54
C ASP A 19 -16.47 -3.74 52.67
N ASN A 20 -16.65 -5.00 53.09
CA ASN A 20 -16.22 -6.17 52.31
C ASN A 20 -16.94 -6.27 50.95
N VAL A 21 -18.26 -6.05 50.92
CA VAL A 21 -19.03 -6.03 49.66
C VAL A 21 -18.56 -4.90 48.74
N CYS A 22 -18.25 -3.73 49.29
CA CYS A 22 -17.70 -2.62 48.52
C CYS A 22 -16.31 -2.93 47.94
N LEU A 23 -15.45 -3.60 48.69
CA LEU A 23 -14.12 -4.03 48.22
C LEU A 23 -14.23 -5.06 47.09
N ASP A 24 -15.07 -6.08 47.23
CA ASP A 24 -15.30 -7.10 46.19
C ASP A 24 -15.85 -6.49 44.90
N ALA A 25 -16.78 -5.54 45.02
CA ALA A 25 -17.32 -4.81 43.87
C ALA A 25 -16.25 -3.95 43.18
N ALA A 26 -15.37 -3.30 43.94
CA ALA A 26 -14.26 -2.52 43.40
C ALA A 26 -13.22 -3.40 42.68
N ASP A 27 -12.91 -4.58 43.22
CA ASP A 27 -12.02 -5.55 42.59
C ASP A 27 -12.61 -6.09 41.29
N GLN A 28 -13.91 -6.42 41.30
CA GLN A 28 -14.63 -6.85 40.10
C GLN A 28 -14.63 -5.75 39.01
N GLN A 29 -14.87 -4.49 39.39
CA GLN A 29 -14.79 -3.36 38.48
C GLN A 29 -13.36 -3.17 37.92
N THR A 30 -12.35 -3.32 38.76
CA THR A 30 -10.94 -3.22 38.37
C THR A 30 -10.56 -4.30 37.36
N MET A 31 -11.00 -5.54 37.56
CA MET A 31 -10.80 -6.63 36.59
C MET A 31 -11.51 -6.36 35.26
N GLN A 32 -12.74 -5.83 35.30
CA GLN A 32 -13.47 -5.47 34.09
C GLN A 32 -12.79 -4.33 33.32
N LEU A 33 -12.34 -3.28 34.00
CA LEU A 33 -11.58 -2.18 33.41
C LEU A 33 -10.28 -2.66 32.76
N THR A 34 -9.55 -3.54 33.44
CA THR A 34 -8.32 -4.13 32.91
C THR A 34 -8.59 -4.91 31.62
N THR A 35 -9.67 -5.70 31.60
CA THR A 35 -10.10 -6.46 30.42
C THR A 35 -10.50 -5.53 29.27
N LEU A 36 -11.23 -4.45 29.57
CA LEU A 36 -11.63 -3.46 28.57
C LEU A 36 -10.42 -2.72 27.99
N ASN A 37 -9.45 -2.33 28.83
CA ASN A 37 -8.22 -1.69 28.39
C ASN A 37 -7.44 -2.59 27.42
N PHE A 38 -7.24 -3.86 27.76
CA PHE A 38 -6.56 -4.80 26.87
C PHE A 38 -7.28 -4.95 25.52
N ARG A 39 -8.62 -5.00 25.54
CA ARG A 39 -9.42 -5.05 24.31
C ARG A 39 -9.30 -3.76 23.51
N MET A 40 -9.25 -2.61 24.16
CA MET A 40 -9.09 -1.30 23.53
C MET A 40 -7.72 -1.20 22.85
N GLU A 41 -6.63 -1.53 23.55
CA GLU A 41 -5.29 -1.54 22.95
C GLU A 41 -5.18 -2.49 21.74
N ARG A 42 -5.90 -3.61 21.78
CA ARG A 42 -5.97 -4.53 20.63
C ARG A 42 -6.71 -3.90 19.46
N LEU A 43 -7.86 -3.29 19.69
CA LEU A 43 -8.60 -2.59 18.65
C LEU A 43 -7.78 -1.46 18.03
N GLU A 44 -7.05 -0.68 18.84
CA GLU A 44 -6.18 0.38 18.33
C GLU A 44 -5.04 -0.16 17.47
N ARG A 45 -4.45 -1.31 17.85
CA ARG A 45 -3.43 -1.98 17.03
C ARG A 45 -4.01 -2.45 15.70
N ASP A 46 -5.19 -3.05 15.73
CA ASP A 46 -5.87 -3.56 14.54
C ASP A 46 -6.29 -2.41 13.61
N ASP A 47 -6.80 -1.31 14.15
CA ASP A 47 -7.18 -0.11 13.39
C ASP A 47 -5.99 0.54 12.68
N ARG A 48 -4.84 0.65 13.37
CA ARG A 48 -3.59 1.12 12.74
C ARG A 48 -3.13 0.20 11.62
N ALA A 49 -3.23 -1.12 11.81
CA ALA A 49 -2.86 -2.08 10.78
C ALA A 49 -3.81 -2.01 9.57
N LEU A 50 -5.11 -1.87 9.82
CA LEU A 50 -6.12 -1.73 8.77
C LEU A 50 -5.90 -0.46 7.97
N THR A 51 -5.68 0.68 8.63
CA THR A 51 -5.41 1.96 7.99
C THR A 51 -4.17 1.89 7.08
N SER A 52 -3.07 1.33 7.59
CA SER A 52 -1.85 1.12 6.80
C SER A 52 -2.10 0.24 5.57
N ASN A 53 -2.85 -0.85 5.73
CA ASN A 53 -3.20 -1.73 4.61
C ASN A 53 -4.10 -1.03 3.59
N THR A 54 -5.05 -0.21 4.03
CA THR A 54 -5.92 0.55 3.11
C THR A 54 -5.12 1.58 2.33
N ASP A 55 -4.17 2.28 2.95
CA ASP A 55 -3.30 3.23 2.26
C ASP A 55 -2.49 2.55 1.14
N LEU A 56 -1.93 1.38 1.43
CA LEU A 56 -1.21 0.58 0.42
C LEU A 56 -2.12 0.13 -0.73
N LEU A 57 -3.38 -0.23 -0.44
CA LEU A 57 -4.33 -0.61 -1.49
C LEU A 57 -4.70 0.58 -2.37
N VAL A 58 -4.90 1.77 -1.79
CA VAL A 58 -5.16 3.01 -2.53
C VAL A 58 -3.98 3.33 -3.45
N GLU A 59 -2.75 3.29 -2.95
CA GLU A 59 -1.56 3.57 -3.76
C GLU A 59 -1.42 2.58 -4.93
N ARG A 60 -1.66 1.28 -4.67
CA ARG A 60 -1.51 0.23 -5.69
C ARG A 60 -2.61 0.24 -6.74
N SER A 61 -3.82 0.67 -6.36
CA SER A 61 -4.99 0.75 -7.24
C SER A 61 -5.10 2.07 -8.00
N ALA A 62 -4.21 3.04 -7.72
CA ALA A 62 -4.16 4.29 -8.47
C ALA A 62 -4.08 4.01 -9.99
N PRO A 63 -4.93 4.66 -10.81
CA PRO A 63 -4.98 4.41 -12.24
C PRO A 63 -3.64 4.75 -12.88
N LYS A 64 -3.17 3.87 -13.78
CA LYS A 64 -1.92 4.03 -14.52
C LYS A 64 -2.23 3.95 -16.00
N SER A 65 -1.60 4.84 -16.76
CA SER A 65 -1.69 4.82 -18.23
C SER A 65 -0.96 3.59 -18.77
N ASN A 66 -1.56 2.88 -19.72
CA ASN A 66 -0.91 1.79 -20.47
C ASN A 66 0.18 2.27 -21.43
N CYS A 67 0.22 3.58 -21.70
CA CYS A 67 1.24 4.25 -22.47
C CYS A 67 2.15 5.04 -21.53
N VAL A 68 3.44 4.70 -21.51
CA VAL A 68 4.44 5.32 -20.64
C VAL A 68 4.71 6.79 -20.98
N PHE A 69 4.31 7.23 -22.18
CA PHE A 69 4.52 8.58 -22.68
C PHE A 69 3.32 9.51 -22.42
N CYS A 70 2.14 8.96 -22.14
CA CYS A 70 0.90 9.69 -21.94
C CYS A 70 0.46 9.65 -20.47
N SER A 71 -0.14 10.73 -19.99
CA SER A 71 -0.88 10.71 -18.72
C SER A 71 -2.11 9.79 -18.80
N VAL A 72 -2.72 9.49 -17.65
CA VAL A 72 -4.00 8.76 -17.62
C VAL A 72 -5.08 9.51 -18.39
N GLU A 73 -5.08 10.84 -18.32
CA GLU A 73 -6.09 11.69 -18.98
C GLU A 73 -5.89 11.77 -20.51
N ASP A 74 -4.64 11.67 -20.96
CA ASP A 74 -4.29 11.71 -22.39
C ASP A 74 -4.46 10.34 -23.06
N ASN A 75 -4.40 9.23 -22.30
CA ASN A 75 -4.55 7.87 -22.82
C ASN A 75 -6.01 7.37 -22.80
N ARG A 76 -6.92 8.15 -23.39
CA ARG A 76 -8.38 7.88 -23.35
C ARG A 76 -8.79 6.65 -24.15
N ASP A 77 -8.07 6.37 -25.23
CA ASP A 77 -8.25 5.21 -26.10
C ASP A 77 -7.49 3.96 -25.59
N ASN A 78 -6.79 4.08 -24.46
CA ASN A 78 -6.11 2.99 -23.77
C ASN A 78 -5.05 2.28 -24.62
N HIS A 79 -4.31 3.04 -25.44
CA HIS A 79 -3.25 2.50 -26.28
C HIS A 79 -2.00 2.13 -25.47
N PHE A 80 -1.21 1.22 -26.04
CA PHE A 80 0.13 0.88 -25.54
C PHE A 80 1.18 1.82 -26.11
N SER A 81 2.30 2.01 -25.40
CA SER A 81 3.39 2.92 -25.78
C SER A 81 3.90 2.75 -27.22
N GLY A 82 3.90 1.51 -27.74
CA GLY A 82 4.34 1.21 -29.11
C GLY A 82 3.43 1.79 -30.20
N CYS A 83 2.15 2.00 -29.88
CA CYS A 83 1.11 2.50 -30.80
C CYS A 83 0.73 3.97 -30.50
N CYS A 84 1.51 4.67 -29.68
CA CYS A 84 1.22 6.04 -29.29
C CYS A 84 1.33 6.98 -30.50
N SER A 85 0.19 7.51 -30.97
CA SER A 85 0.14 8.41 -32.12
C SER A 85 0.80 9.78 -31.88
N PRO A 86 0.64 10.44 -30.71
CA PRO A 86 1.35 11.69 -30.43
C PRO A 86 2.87 11.54 -30.42
N PHE A 87 3.37 10.36 -30.02
CA PHE A 87 4.80 10.05 -29.92
C PHE A 87 5.14 8.89 -30.86
N SER A 88 4.88 9.09 -32.16
CA SER A 88 5.07 8.05 -33.19
C SER A 88 6.54 7.81 -33.54
N ASP A 89 7.39 8.84 -33.41
CA ASP A 89 8.80 8.76 -33.77
C ASP A 89 9.72 8.61 -32.54
N PRO A 90 10.90 7.97 -32.69
CA PRO A 90 11.84 7.77 -31.60
C PRO A 90 12.36 9.07 -30.94
N VAL A 91 12.44 10.17 -31.70
CA VAL A 91 12.95 11.44 -31.18
C VAL A 91 11.92 12.09 -30.25
N ALA A 92 10.65 12.15 -30.67
CA ALA A 92 9.55 12.61 -29.84
C ALA A 92 9.38 11.76 -28.58
N ARG A 93 9.50 10.43 -28.69
CA ARG A 93 9.48 9.53 -27.52
C ARG A 93 10.63 9.82 -26.56
N THR A 94 11.82 10.09 -27.08
CA THR A 94 12.99 10.41 -26.24
C THR A 94 12.80 11.74 -25.53
N ALA A 95 12.35 12.78 -26.24
CA ALA A 95 12.04 14.08 -25.65
C ALA A 95 10.98 13.96 -24.55
N GLN A 96 9.90 13.21 -24.81
CA GLN A 96 8.85 12.99 -23.83
C GLN A 96 9.34 12.19 -22.61
N ALA A 97 10.16 11.16 -22.83
CA ALA A 97 10.77 10.41 -21.74
C ALA A 97 11.66 11.30 -20.85
N MET A 98 12.37 12.27 -21.43
CA MET A 98 13.15 13.26 -20.68
C MET A 98 12.25 14.20 -19.87
N VAL A 99 11.16 14.71 -20.45
CA VAL A 99 10.18 15.55 -19.76
C VAL A 99 9.56 14.83 -18.57
N LEU A 100 9.20 13.55 -18.75
CA LEU A 100 8.64 12.68 -17.72
C LEU A 100 9.69 12.12 -16.74
N ARG A 101 10.96 12.51 -16.88
CA ARG A 101 12.10 12.00 -16.08
C ARG A 101 12.11 10.48 -16.00
N LEU A 102 12.09 9.84 -17.16
CA LEU A 102 12.20 8.40 -17.29
C LEU A 102 13.62 8.01 -17.68
N CYS A 103 14.09 6.88 -17.15
CA CYS A 103 15.34 6.28 -17.59
C CYS A 103 15.22 5.87 -19.07
N LEU A 104 16.09 6.39 -19.94
CA LEU A 104 16.03 6.09 -21.38
C LEU A 104 16.32 4.62 -21.72
N LYS A 105 16.90 3.85 -20.79
CA LYS A 105 17.23 2.43 -20.97
C LYS A 105 16.05 1.50 -20.65
N CYS A 106 15.26 1.83 -19.63
CA CYS A 106 14.19 0.94 -19.12
C CYS A 106 12.78 1.57 -19.09
N LEU A 107 12.67 2.88 -19.34
CA LEU A 107 11.45 3.70 -19.26
C LEU A 107 10.73 3.65 -17.90
N LYS A 108 11.45 3.28 -16.84
CA LYS A 108 10.99 3.44 -15.44
C LYS A 108 11.34 4.86 -14.94
N PRO A 109 10.76 5.31 -13.81
CA PRO A 109 11.15 6.57 -13.17
C PRO A 109 12.67 6.71 -13.02
N GLU A 110 13.15 7.95 -13.07
CA GLU A 110 14.57 8.30 -13.02
C GLU A 110 15.32 7.58 -11.90
N HIS A 111 16.46 7.01 -12.27
CA HIS A 111 17.39 6.34 -11.36
C HIS A 111 18.81 6.49 -11.90
N ARG A 112 19.82 6.15 -11.10
CA ARG A 112 21.23 6.28 -11.51
C ARG A 112 21.49 5.43 -12.75
N ALA A 113 22.10 6.02 -13.77
CA ALA A 113 22.31 5.38 -15.07
C ALA A 113 23.13 4.08 -14.98
N GLU A 114 24.08 4.03 -14.04
CA GLU A 114 24.94 2.89 -13.71
C GLU A 114 24.18 1.67 -13.17
N ASP A 115 23.04 1.90 -12.49
CA ASP A 115 22.19 0.82 -11.99
C ASP A 115 21.33 0.20 -13.10
N CYS A 116 21.20 0.87 -14.24
CA CYS A 116 20.39 0.39 -15.36
C CYS A 116 21.18 -0.56 -16.25
N ARG A 117 20.92 -1.85 -16.14
CA ARG A 117 21.54 -2.88 -16.99
C ARG A 117 20.77 -3.20 -18.27
N MET A 118 19.68 -2.47 -18.54
CA MET A 118 18.86 -2.66 -19.73
C MET A 118 19.55 -2.09 -20.97
N GLY A 119 19.39 -2.75 -22.12
CA GLY A 119 19.88 -2.26 -23.40
C GLY A 119 18.88 -2.57 -24.51
N CYS A 120 19.07 -1.93 -25.66
CA CYS A 120 18.18 -2.08 -26.80
C CYS A 120 18.35 -3.47 -27.41
N GLY A 121 17.28 -4.26 -27.46
CA GLY A 121 17.30 -5.59 -28.08
C GLY A 121 17.61 -5.58 -29.58
N ASP A 122 17.34 -4.47 -30.27
CA ASP A 122 17.50 -4.38 -31.72
C ASP A 122 18.92 -3.96 -32.15
N CYS A 123 19.54 -3.01 -31.45
CA CYS A 123 20.86 -2.47 -31.83
C CYS A 123 21.94 -2.61 -30.74
N GLY A 124 21.59 -3.15 -29.57
CA GLY A 124 22.53 -3.41 -28.46
C GLY A 124 23.01 -2.18 -27.70
N ARG A 125 22.55 -0.97 -28.03
CA ARG A 125 22.97 0.28 -27.36
C ARG A 125 22.16 0.59 -26.10
N ASP A 126 22.64 1.54 -25.31
CA ASP A 126 22.05 1.99 -24.04
C ASP A 126 20.75 2.82 -24.20
N HIS A 127 19.70 2.23 -24.75
CA HIS A 127 18.36 2.80 -24.77
C HIS A 127 17.28 1.70 -24.80
N ASN A 128 16.04 2.08 -24.52
CA ASN A 128 14.89 1.21 -24.63
C ASN A 128 14.52 1.02 -26.11
N GLN A 129 14.07 -0.18 -26.48
CA GLN A 129 13.69 -0.51 -27.86
C GLN A 129 12.69 0.49 -28.48
N LEU A 130 11.77 1.06 -27.68
CA LEU A 130 10.80 2.05 -28.16
C LEU A 130 11.43 3.36 -28.62
N LEU A 131 12.66 3.65 -28.19
CA LEU A 131 13.46 4.83 -28.55
C LEU A 131 14.48 4.52 -29.66
N CYS A 132 14.48 3.32 -30.21
CA CYS A 132 15.45 2.90 -31.21
C CYS A 132 15.14 3.54 -32.57
N SER A 133 16.07 4.32 -33.11
CA SER A 133 15.99 4.85 -34.47
C SER A 133 16.39 3.84 -35.55
N SER A 134 16.86 2.66 -35.15
CA SER A 134 17.24 1.61 -36.10
C SER A 134 15.97 0.92 -36.59
N LYS A 135 15.73 0.88 -37.90
CA LYS A 135 14.64 0.08 -38.47
C LYS A 135 14.77 -1.36 -37.95
N PRO A 136 13.68 -2.03 -37.53
CA PRO A 136 13.76 -3.43 -37.17
C PRO A 136 14.39 -4.18 -38.33
N ARG A 137 15.52 -4.85 -38.09
CA ARG A 137 16.07 -5.81 -39.05
C ARG A 137 14.92 -6.79 -39.27
N PRO A 138 14.43 -7.01 -40.51
CA PRO A 138 13.47 -8.06 -40.73
C PRO A 138 14.13 -9.35 -40.26
N GLN A 139 13.71 -9.86 -39.11
CA GLN A 139 14.06 -11.19 -38.69
C GLN A 139 13.34 -12.06 -39.71
N ALA A 140 14.08 -12.51 -40.74
CA ALA A 140 13.62 -13.56 -41.61
C ALA A 140 13.18 -14.68 -40.66
N ALA A 141 11.87 -14.93 -40.62
CA ALA A 141 11.27 -15.92 -39.75
C ALA A 141 11.86 -17.28 -40.13
N ALA A 142 12.94 -17.67 -39.43
CA ALA A 142 13.41 -19.03 -39.44
C ALA A 142 12.32 -19.85 -38.74
N LYS A 143 11.39 -20.38 -39.54
CA LYS A 143 10.40 -21.36 -39.12
C LYS A 143 11.17 -22.47 -38.40
N ARG A 144 11.03 -22.54 -37.07
CA ARG A 144 11.57 -23.67 -36.30
C ARG A 144 10.90 -24.95 -36.82
N PRO A 145 11.66 -25.97 -37.25
CA PRO A 145 11.08 -27.26 -37.55
C PRO A 145 10.45 -27.81 -36.27
N ARG A 146 9.21 -28.29 -36.39
CA ARG A 146 8.52 -29.03 -35.34
C ARG A 146 9.19 -30.41 -35.27
N THR A 147 9.93 -30.67 -34.20
CA THR A 147 10.31 -32.03 -33.78
C THR A 147 9.24 -32.58 -32.87
#